data_AF-A0A8H7LBB7-F1
#
_entry.id   AF-A0A8H7LBB7-F1
#
_cell.length_a   1.000
_cell.length_b   1.000
_cell.length_c   1.000
_cell.angle_alpha   90.00
_cell.angle_beta   90.00
_cell.angle_gamma   90.00
#
_symmetry.space_group_name_H-M   'P 1'
#
loop_
_entity.id
_entity.type
_entity.pdbx_description
1 polymer ?
#
loop_
_entity_poly.entity_id
_entity_poly.type
_entity_poly.pdbx_seq_one_letter_code
_entity_poly.pdbx_strand_id
1 'polypeptide(L)'
;MSDRLPLLGRKSRGSSSVLSLLLTGTKLTLKLSPVNYLLIFVPLGLLAGILDWGLNAIFWVNFFAIVPLASILAFATEELAEHTGQTIGGLLNATFGNAVELIVLIIALKNNQVRIVQALMLGLILSNLLLVLGCCFVAGGITRVQQTFNQTVAQTMSSLMALATAGLLVPAAFHAAMPKLKDGAVFPDPALDLDYKILSLSRGVAVILLVLYILYLVFQLKTHKALFEEQSSEDEAIITTSVPVGEDHAETEHLSVIGSLSVLVAATVLVSFLCRLLGGLYRRHCRAVRLVKDIHRV
;
A
#
# COMPACT_ATOMS: atom_id res chain seq x y z
N MET A 1 -23.92 -49.34 -31.74
CA MET A 1 -24.39 -49.37 -30.34
C MET A 1 -23.58 -48.33 -29.59
N SER A 2 -24.16 -47.14 -29.47
CA SER A 2 -23.55 -45.92 -28.92
C SER A 2 -23.90 -45.78 -27.45
N ASP A 3 -23.00 -45.09 -26.73
CA ASP A 3 -23.22 -44.30 -25.51
C ASP A 3 -23.59 -45.00 -24.21
N ARG A 4 -22.63 -44.99 -23.26
CA ARG A 4 -22.85 -44.58 -21.87
C ARG A 4 -21.59 -43.90 -21.30
N LEU A 5 -21.43 -42.59 -21.57
CA LEU A 5 -20.70 -41.73 -20.66
C LEU A 5 -21.60 -41.40 -19.45
N PRO A 6 -21.09 -41.42 -18.22
CA PRO A 6 -21.84 -40.95 -17.06
C PRO A 6 -21.92 -39.41 -17.10
N LEU A 7 -23.16 -38.94 -16.94
CA LEU A 7 -23.61 -37.56 -16.92
C LEU A 7 -22.81 -36.70 -15.93
N LEU A 8 -22.12 -35.68 -16.44
CA LEU A 8 -21.66 -34.56 -15.63
C LEU A 8 -22.90 -33.87 -15.05
N GLY A 9 -23.12 -34.05 -13.76
CA GLY A 9 -24.08 -33.26 -12.99
C GLY A 9 -23.72 -31.79 -13.09
N ARG A 10 -24.41 -31.08 -13.99
CA ARG A 10 -24.41 -29.63 -14.10
C ARG A 10 -24.91 -29.06 -12.78
N LYS A 11 -23.99 -28.81 -11.85
CA LYS A 11 -24.25 -28.07 -10.60
C LYS A 11 -24.85 -26.73 -11.04
N SER A 12 -26.10 -26.52 -10.66
CA SER A 12 -26.87 -25.31 -10.94
C SER A 12 -26.02 -24.09 -10.57
N ARG A 13 -25.68 -23.25 -11.57
CA ARG A 13 -25.21 -21.88 -11.36
C ARG A 13 -26.37 -21.12 -10.73
N GLY A 14 -26.52 -21.25 -9.42
CA GLY A 14 -27.36 -20.36 -8.63
C GLY A 14 -26.82 -18.94 -8.85
N SER A 15 -27.68 -18.06 -9.35
CA SER A 15 -27.44 -16.63 -9.42
C SER A 15 -27.32 -16.10 -7.98
N SER A 16 -26.15 -16.25 -7.37
CA SER A 16 -25.83 -15.56 -6.13
C SER A 16 -25.73 -14.08 -6.48
N SER A 17 -26.60 -13.28 -5.87
CA SER A 17 -26.60 -11.83 -6.04
C SER A 17 -25.19 -11.29 -5.78
N VAL A 18 -24.74 -10.30 -6.56
CA VAL A 18 -23.44 -9.61 -6.36
C VAL A 18 -23.25 -9.23 -4.89
N LEU A 19 -24.34 -8.89 -4.20
CA LEU A 19 -24.36 -8.55 -2.78
C LEU A 19 -24.02 -9.74 -1.87
N SER A 20 -24.50 -10.95 -2.22
CA SER A 20 -24.11 -12.18 -1.50
C SER A 20 -22.67 -12.60 -1.80
N LEU A 21 -22.16 -12.38 -3.01
CA LEU A 21 -20.74 -12.58 -3.34
C LEU A 21 -19.84 -11.60 -2.59
N LEU A 22 -20.24 -10.33 -2.50
CA LEU A 22 -19.55 -9.31 -1.70
C LEU A 22 -19.62 -9.64 -0.20
N LEU A 23 -20.77 -10.11 0.30
CA LEU A 23 -20.92 -10.49 1.72
C LEU A 23 -20.13 -11.76 2.07
N THR A 24 -20.13 -12.78 1.21
CA THR A 24 -19.33 -13.99 1.43
C THR A 24 -17.84 -13.69 1.31
N GLY A 25 -17.42 -12.94 0.28
CA GLY A 25 -16.04 -12.51 0.11
C GLY A 25 -15.56 -11.67 1.30
N THR A 26 -16.34 -10.66 1.71
CA THR A 26 -16.00 -9.87 2.91
C THR A 26 -15.98 -10.71 4.18
N LYS A 27 -16.88 -11.69 4.35
CA LYS A 27 -16.92 -12.59 5.51
C LYS A 27 -15.73 -13.55 5.55
N LEU A 28 -15.25 -14.01 4.39
CA LEU A 28 -14.02 -14.79 4.25
C LEU A 28 -12.81 -13.91 4.59
N THR A 29 -12.69 -12.74 3.95
CA THR A 29 -11.61 -11.79 4.22
C THR A 29 -11.59 -11.34 5.68
N LEU A 30 -12.77 -11.17 6.32
CA LEU A 30 -12.97 -10.83 7.74
C LEU A 30 -12.35 -11.86 8.70
N LYS A 31 -12.35 -13.15 8.34
CA LYS A 31 -11.79 -14.22 9.19
C LYS A 31 -10.29 -14.41 9.05
N LEU A 32 -9.68 -13.91 7.97
CA LEU A 32 -8.27 -14.18 7.63
C LEU A 32 -7.26 -13.29 8.37
N SER A 33 -7.63 -12.06 8.76
CA SER A 33 -6.68 -11.12 9.40
C SER A 33 -7.16 -10.63 10.78
N PRO A 34 -6.29 -10.65 11.82
CA PRO A 34 -6.60 -10.05 13.14
C PRO A 34 -6.95 -8.57 13.06
N VAL A 35 -6.58 -7.89 11.98
CA VAL A 35 -6.82 -6.46 11.76
C VAL A 35 -8.29 -6.18 11.45
N ASN A 36 -9.08 -7.18 11.06
CA ASN A 36 -10.45 -6.97 10.62
C ASN A 36 -11.43 -6.56 11.73
N TYR A 37 -11.06 -6.70 13.01
CA TYR A 37 -11.84 -6.07 14.10
C TYR A 37 -11.96 -4.55 13.92
N LEU A 38 -11.01 -3.91 13.22
CA LEU A 38 -11.04 -2.48 12.93
C LEU A 38 -12.07 -2.11 11.85
N LEU A 39 -12.73 -3.06 11.17
CA LEU A 39 -13.76 -2.72 10.17
C LEU A 39 -14.93 -1.93 10.77
N ILE A 40 -15.16 -2.02 12.08
CA ILE A 40 -16.17 -1.21 12.77
C ILE A 40 -15.89 0.30 12.62
N PHE A 41 -14.63 0.70 12.43
CA PHE A 41 -14.26 2.10 12.22
C PHE A 41 -14.66 2.61 10.82
N VAL A 42 -14.96 1.74 9.87
CA VAL A 42 -15.37 2.14 8.51
C VAL A 42 -16.72 2.88 8.51
N PRO A 43 -17.84 2.29 8.98
CA PRO A 43 -19.11 3.01 9.07
C PRO A 43 -19.00 4.19 10.05
N LEU A 44 -18.23 4.04 11.13
CA LEU A 44 -18.01 5.12 12.11
C LEU A 44 -17.27 6.32 11.48
N GLY A 45 -16.31 6.08 10.60
CA GLY A 45 -15.54 7.12 9.91
C GLY A 45 -16.39 7.90 8.92
N LEU A 46 -17.29 7.21 8.22
CA LEU A 46 -18.30 7.84 7.36
C LEU A 46 -19.27 8.70 8.18
N LEU A 47 -19.81 8.15 9.28
CA LEU A 47 -20.72 8.88 10.16
C LEU A 47 -20.04 10.09 10.81
N ALA A 48 -18.80 9.94 11.27
CA ALA A 48 -18.03 11.04 11.86
C ALA A 48 -17.82 12.19 10.86
N GLY A 49 -17.64 11.88 9.58
CA GLY A 49 -17.54 12.88 8.51
C GLY A 49 -18.88 13.57 8.19
N ILE A 50 -19.99 12.83 8.19
CA ILE A 50 -21.33 13.35 7.89
C ILE A 50 -21.86 14.20 9.05
N LEU A 51 -21.66 13.75 10.29
CA LEU A 51 -22.09 14.42 11.51
C LEU A 51 -21.10 15.51 11.98
N ASP A 52 -20.08 15.80 11.18
CA ASP A 52 -19.01 16.80 11.42
C ASP A 52 -18.45 16.73 12.85
N TRP A 53 -18.02 15.53 13.26
CA TRP A 53 -17.37 15.32 14.55
C TRP A 53 -16.10 16.18 14.69
N GLY A 54 -15.60 16.31 15.92
CA GLY A 54 -14.37 17.06 16.17
C GLY A 54 -13.19 16.56 15.33
N LEU A 55 -12.27 17.48 14.96
CA LEU A 55 -11.24 17.17 13.98
C LEU A 55 -10.43 15.92 14.33
N ASN A 56 -10.00 15.80 15.58
CA ASN A 56 -9.22 14.67 16.07
C ASN A 56 -9.99 13.34 15.95
N ALA A 57 -11.31 13.36 16.20
CA ALA A 57 -12.14 12.17 16.10
C ALA A 57 -12.26 11.70 14.65
N ILE A 58 -12.54 12.62 13.71
CA ILE A 58 -12.57 12.29 12.28
C ILE A 58 -11.22 11.71 11.84
N PHE A 59 -10.11 12.31 12.27
CA PHE A 59 -8.77 11.84 11.93
C PHE A 59 -8.54 10.39 12.38
N TRP A 60 -8.64 10.12 13.67
CA TRP A 60 -8.29 8.81 14.23
C TRP A 60 -9.24 7.69 13.79
N VAL A 61 -10.55 7.97 13.73
CA VAL A 61 -11.53 6.98 13.26
C VAL A 61 -11.26 6.62 11.79
N ASN A 62 -11.05 7.61 10.92
CA ASN A 62 -10.75 7.32 9.51
C ASN A 62 -9.37 6.69 9.32
N PHE A 63 -8.37 7.04 10.14
CA PHE A 63 -7.06 6.41 10.13
C PHE A 63 -7.15 4.91 10.42
N PHE A 64 -7.84 4.52 11.51
CA PHE A 64 -8.03 3.12 11.85
C PHE A 64 -8.95 2.38 10.87
N ALA A 65 -9.88 3.08 10.22
CA ALA A 65 -10.73 2.50 9.18
C ALA A 65 -9.95 2.09 7.92
N ILE A 66 -8.87 2.81 7.57
CA ILE A 66 -8.07 2.52 6.36
C ILE A 66 -7.24 1.24 6.53
N VAL A 67 -6.78 0.93 7.75
CA VAL A 67 -5.92 -0.24 8.04
C VAL A 67 -6.53 -1.58 7.57
N PRO A 68 -7.75 -1.97 7.97
CA PRO A 68 -8.36 -3.22 7.49
C PRO A 68 -8.72 -3.16 6.00
N LEU A 69 -9.04 -1.96 5.46
CA LEU A 69 -9.34 -1.82 4.03
C LEU A 69 -8.11 -2.06 3.16
N ALA A 70 -6.92 -1.69 3.63
CA ALA A 70 -5.67 -2.04 2.96
C ALA A 70 -5.47 -3.56 2.88
N SER A 71 -5.76 -4.28 3.97
CA SER A 71 -5.72 -5.74 3.98
C SER A 71 -6.73 -6.37 3.00
N ILE A 72 -7.97 -5.86 2.94
CA ILE A 72 -8.98 -6.34 2.00
C ILE A 72 -8.56 -6.08 0.55
N LEU A 73 -8.01 -4.89 0.27
CA LEU A 73 -7.55 -4.51 -1.06
C LEU A 73 -6.38 -5.38 -1.54
N ALA A 74 -5.42 -5.65 -0.65
CA ALA A 74 -4.29 -6.53 -0.93
C ALA A 74 -4.76 -7.95 -1.25
N PHE A 75 -5.61 -8.53 -0.39
CA PHE A 75 -6.20 -9.86 -0.62
C PHE A 75 -6.97 -9.94 -1.94
N ALA A 76 -7.82 -8.94 -2.24
CA ALA A 76 -8.55 -8.91 -3.51
C ALA A 76 -7.62 -8.77 -4.73
N THR A 77 -6.48 -8.11 -4.57
CA THR A 77 -5.46 -7.98 -5.62
C THR A 77 -4.76 -9.31 -5.87
N GLU A 78 -4.42 -10.03 -4.81
CA GLU A 78 -3.79 -11.35 -4.87
C GLU A 78 -4.68 -12.37 -5.58
N GLU A 79 -5.95 -12.48 -5.17
CA GLU A 79 -6.94 -13.34 -5.84
C GLU A 79 -7.15 -12.98 -7.31
N LEU A 80 -7.13 -11.69 -7.65
CA LEU A 80 -7.22 -11.25 -9.04
C LEU A 80 -5.93 -11.58 -9.83
N ALA A 81 -4.77 -11.49 -9.17
CA ALA A 81 -3.47 -11.78 -9.78
C ALA A 81 -3.32 -13.26 -10.12
N GLU A 82 -3.79 -14.16 -9.26
CA GLU A 82 -3.79 -15.60 -9.50
C GLU A 82 -4.59 -15.99 -10.75
N HIS A 83 -5.70 -15.31 -11.01
CA HIS A 83 -6.55 -15.58 -12.17
C HIS A 83 -6.08 -14.95 -13.49
N THR A 84 -5.11 -14.04 -13.47
CA THR A 84 -4.70 -13.26 -14.66
C THR A 84 -3.36 -13.72 -15.25
N GLY A 85 -2.74 -14.75 -14.66
CA GLY A 85 -1.46 -15.30 -15.08
C GLY A 85 -0.28 -14.46 -14.61
N GLN A 86 0.89 -15.07 -14.50
CA GLN A 86 2.02 -14.53 -13.72
C GLN A 86 2.48 -13.12 -14.10
N THR A 87 2.57 -12.79 -15.39
CA THR A 87 3.06 -11.46 -15.80
C THR A 87 2.04 -10.35 -15.49
N ILE A 88 0.76 -10.58 -15.79
CA ILE A 88 -0.29 -9.60 -15.55
C ILE A 88 -0.60 -9.54 -14.05
N GLY A 89 -0.67 -10.69 -13.39
CA GLY A 89 -0.85 -10.80 -11.94
C GLY A 89 0.28 -10.14 -11.15
N GLY A 90 1.54 -10.34 -11.56
CA GLY A 90 2.68 -9.65 -10.97
C GLY A 90 2.60 -8.13 -11.11
N LEU A 91 2.14 -7.63 -12.26
CA LEU A 91 1.93 -6.19 -12.47
C LEU A 91 0.74 -5.65 -11.67
N LEU A 92 -0.34 -6.42 -11.56
CA LEU A 92 -1.50 -6.10 -10.73
C LEU A 92 -1.10 -6.02 -9.26
N ASN A 93 -0.35 -7.00 -8.75
CA ASN A 93 0.13 -6.99 -7.37
C ASN A 93 1.09 -5.82 -7.11
N ALA A 94 2.01 -5.55 -8.02
CA ALA A 94 2.91 -4.42 -7.90
C ALA A 94 2.17 -3.06 -7.83
N THR A 95 1.05 -2.93 -8.53
CA THR A 95 0.27 -1.69 -8.62
C THR A 95 -0.79 -1.57 -7.53
N PHE A 96 -1.71 -2.54 -7.46
CA PHE A 96 -2.84 -2.55 -6.56
C PHE A 96 -2.51 -3.10 -5.17
N GLY A 97 -1.44 -3.87 -5.01
CA GLY A 97 -0.93 -4.27 -3.70
C GLY A 97 -0.42 -3.06 -2.88
N ASN A 98 -0.01 -1.98 -3.56
CA ASN A 98 0.37 -0.70 -2.94
C ASN A 98 -0.66 0.42 -3.20
N ALA A 99 -1.90 0.07 -3.57
CA ALA A 99 -2.85 1.09 -4.01
C ALA A 99 -3.32 1.99 -2.87
N VAL A 100 -3.40 1.53 -1.62
CA VAL A 100 -3.79 2.40 -0.50
C VAL A 100 -2.78 3.53 -0.33
N GLU A 101 -1.49 3.21 -0.35
CA GLU A 101 -0.38 4.16 -0.28
C GLU A 101 -0.49 5.16 -1.45
N LEU A 102 -0.62 4.67 -2.69
CA LEU A 102 -0.75 5.53 -3.86
C LEU A 102 -1.98 6.45 -3.78
N ILE A 103 -3.13 5.96 -3.33
CA ILE A 103 -4.35 6.75 -3.16
C ILE A 103 -4.13 7.88 -2.14
N VAL A 104 -3.56 7.55 -0.98
CA VAL A 104 -3.27 8.54 0.08
C VAL A 104 -2.31 9.61 -0.45
N LEU A 105 -1.24 9.23 -1.14
CA LEU A 105 -0.24 10.15 -1.69
C LEU A 105 -0.83 11.05 -2.78
N ILE A 106 -1.62 10.49 -3.70
CA ILE A 106 -2.29 11.25 -4.77
C ILE A 106 -3.28 12.26 -4.16
N ILE A 107 -4.07 11.85 -3.18
CA ILE A 107 -5.03 12.77 -2.52
C ILE A 107 -4.29 13.87 -1.76
N ALA A 108 -3.21 13.56 -1.05
CA ALA A 108 -2.38 14.54 -0.37
C ALA A 108 -1.73 15.52 -1.36
N LEU A 109 -1.18 15.03 -2.48
CA LEU A 109 -0.63 15.85 -3.56
C LEU A 109 -1.68 16.76 -4.19
N LYS A 110 -2.88 16.25 -4.50
CA LYS A 110 -4.00 17.07 -5.02
C LYS A 110 -4.41 18.19 -4.07
N ASN A 111 -4.14 18.03 -2.78
CA ASN A 111 -4.40 19.03 -1.75
C ASN A 111 -3.18 19.94 -1.48
N ASN A 112 -2.15 19.90 -2.34
CA ASN A 112 -0.87 20.63 -2.20
C ASN A 112 -0.11 20.32 -0.91
N GLN A 113 -0.27 19.10 -0.36
CA GLN A 113 0.38 18.68 0.88
C GLN A 113 1.72 17.98 0.61
N VAL A 114 2.62 18.65 -0.14
CA VAL A 114 3.90 18.06 -0.58
C VAL A 114 4.76 17.59 0.61
N ARG A 115 4.77 18.34 1.71
CA ARG A 115 5.51 17.95 2.93
C ARG A 115 4.97 16.66 3.57
N ILE A 116 3.66 16.45 3.55
CA ILE A 116 3.05 15.20 4.04
C ILE A 116 3.45 14.05 3.13
N VAL A 117 3.40 14.25 1.81
CA VAL A 117 3.76 13.22 0.82
C VAL A 117 5.22 12.80 0.98
N GLN A 118 6.14 13.75 1.14
CA GLN A 118 7.55 13.48 1.40
C GLN A 118 7.76 12.69 2.70
N ALA A 119 7.09 13.10 3.79
CA ALA A 119 7.16 12.41 5.07
C ALA A 119 6.57 10.99 5.01
N LEU A 120 5.45 10.79 4.29
CA LEU A 120 4.83 9.49 4.10
C LEU A 120 5.74 8.55 3.30
N MET A 121 6.37 9.03 2.22
CA MET A 121 7.27 8.19 1.42
C MET A 121 8.50 7.73 2.21
N LEU A 122 9.13 8.65 2.97
CA LEU A 122 10.23 8.28 3.86
C LEU A 122 9.76 7.35 4.98
N GLY A 123 8.60 7.62 5.56
CA GLY A 123 8.00 6.80 6.61
C GLY A 123 7.74 5.37 6.16
N LEU A 124 7.22 5.16 4.95
CA LEU A 124 6.98 3.82 4.40
C LEU A 124 8.28 3.02 4.23
N ILE A 125 9.32 3.66 3.69
CA ILE A 125 10.65 3.03 3.55
C ILE A 125 11.22 2.67 4.92
N LEU A 126 11.24 3.61 5.87
CA LEU A 126 11.77 3.38 7.22
C LEU A 126 10.97 2.33 7.98
N SER A 127 9.64 2.34 7.84
CA SER A 127 8.76 1.35 8.45
C SER A 127 9.11 -0.06 7.96
N ASN A 128 9.27 -0.25 6.65
CA ASN A 128 9.59 -1.58 6.11
C ASN A 128 11.01 -2.03 6.48
N LEU A 129 11.99 -1.12 6.43
CA LEU A 129 13.40 -1.44 6.70
C LEU A 129 13.72 -1.67 8.18
N LEU A 130 13.10 -0.92 9.09
CA LEU A 130 13.47 -0.93 10.50
C LEU A 130 12.37 -1.52 11.37
N LEU A 131 11.15 -1.02 11.22
CA LEU A 131 10.05 -1.40 12.12
C LEU A 131 9.59 -2.84 11.81
N VAL A 132 9.17 -3.11 10.59
CA VAL A 132 8.69 -4.43 10.16
C VAL A 132 9.82 -5.46 10.28
N LEU A 133 11.00 -5.17 9.71
CA LEU A 133 12.14 -6.07 9.79
C LEU A 133 12.56 -6.35 11.25
N GLY A 134 12.63 -5.33 12.09
CA GLY A 134 12.96 -5.47 13.51
C GLY A 134 11.92 -6.30 14.27
N CYS A 135 10.63 -6.07 14.03
CA CYS A 135 9.56 -6.90 14.57
C CYS A 135 9.66 -8.35 14.10
N CYS A 136 9.98 -8.60 12.84
CA CYS A 136 10.19 -9.95 12.30
C CYS A 136 11.37 -10.67 12.98
N PHE A 137 12.50 -10.00 13.20
CA PHE A 137 13.65 -10.58 13.91
C PHE A 137 13.34 -10.87 15.37
N VAL A 138 12.64 -9.98 16.06
CA VAL A 138 12.24 -10.22 17.45
C VAL A 138 11.23 -11.38 17.50
N ALA A 139 10.13 -11.30 16.76
CA ALA A 139 9.08 -12.32 16.79
C ALA A 139 9.59 -13.70 16.34
N GLY A 140 10.38 -13.74 15.27
CA GLY A 140 10.97 -14.96 14.74
C GLY A 140 12.14 -15.50 15.56
N GLY A 141 12.83 -14.64 16.32
CA GLY A 141 14.00 -14.97 17.13
C GLY A 141 13.71 -15.33 18.60
N ILE A 142 12.51 -15.05 19.13
CA ILE A 142 12.17 -15.37 20.54
C ILE A 142 12.42 -16.86 20.87
N THR A 143 12.14 -17.77 19.94
CA THR A 143 12.27 -19.22 20.14
C THR A 143 13.43 -19.84 19.38
N ARG A 144 14.21 -19.06 18.61
CA ARG A 144 15.22 -19.56 17.66
C ARG A 144 16.53 -18.82 17.83
N VAL A 145 17.63 -19.56 17.80
CA VAL A 145 19.00 -18.98 17.89
C VAL A 145 19.33 -18.17 16.62
N GLN A 146 18.89 -18.63 15.46
CA GLN A 146 19.09 -17.98 14.17
C GLN A 146 17.97 -18.33 13.20
N GLN A 147 17.73 -17.47 12.20
CA GLN A 147 16.79 -17.72 11.11
C GLN A 147 17.55 -17.72 9.78
N THR A 148 17.36 -18.76 8.98
CA THR A 148 17.94 -18.88 7.63
C THR A 148 16.93 -18.43 6.59
N PHE A 149 17.38 -17.66 5.60
CA PHE A 149 16.58 -17.20 4.48
C PHE A 149 17.38 -17.36 3.18
N ASN A 150 16.68 -17.29 2.03
CA ASN A 150 17.32 -17.36 0.72
C ASN A 150 18.23 -16.13 0.51
N GLN A 151 19.54 -16.34 0.65
CA GLN A 151 20.53 -15.26 0.58
C GLN A 151 20.53 -14.56 -0.78
N THR A 152 20.34 -15.28 -1.88
CA THR A 152 20.42 -14.72 -3.23
C THR A 152 19.31 -13.70 -3.47
N VAL A 153 18.05 -14.04 -3.14
CA VAL A 153 16.93 -13.12 -3.36
C VAL A 153 16.96 -11.98 -2.35
N ALA A 154 17.21 -12.27 -1.07
CA ALA A 154 17.31 -11.24 -0.05
C ALA A 154 18.44 -10.23 -0.34
N GLN A 155 19.61 -10.69 -0.78
CA GLN A 155 20.72 -9.82 -1.14
C GLN A 155 20.41 -8.98 -2.38
N THR A 156 19.75 -9.57 -3.38
CA THR A 156 19.31 -8.83 -4.59
C THR A 156 18.32 -7.73 -4.23
N MET A 157 17.31 -8.05 -3.41
CA MET A 157 16.32 -7.09 -2.92
C MET A 157 16.93 -5.99 -2.05
N SER A 158 17.80 -6.36 -1.12
CA SER A 158 18.50 -5.41 -0.26
C SER A 158 19.37 -4.46 -1.07
N SER A 159 20.06 -4.95 -2.11
CA SER A 159 20.90 -4.12 -2.98
C SER A 159 20.07 -3.15 -3.80
N LEU A 160 18.95 -3.60 -4.36
CA LEU A 160 18.05 -2.75 -5.13
C LEU A 160 17.39 -1.67 -4.25
N MET A 161 16.97 -2.05 -3.04
CA MET A 161 16.38 -1.13 -2.07
C MET A 161 17.42 -0.09 -1.59
N ALA A 162 18.67 -0.49 -1.36
CA ALA A 162 19.75 0.44 -1.03
C ALA A 162 20.00 1.45 -2.16
N LEU A 163 20.03 1.00 -3.42
CA LEU A 163 20.17 1.88 -4.59
C LEU A 163 18.98 2.83 -4.74
N ALA A 164 17.75 2.34 -4.58
CA ALA A 164 16.55 3.16 -4.70
C ALA A 164 16.46 4.22 -3.60
N THR A 165 16.76 3.85 -2.35
CA THR A 165 16.76 4.77 -1.20
C THR A 165 17.87 5.80 -1.29
N ALA A 166 19.09 5.40 -1.67
CA ALA A 166 20.19 6.32 -1.93
C ALA A 166 19.84 7.32 -3.04
N GLY A 167 19.26 6.84 -4.15
CA GLY A 167 18.79 7.66 -5.25
C GLY A 167 17.77 8.72 -4.81
N LEU A 168 16.76 8.33 -4.02
CA LEU A 168 15.77 9.25 -3.46
C LEU A 168 16.37 10.31 -2.53
N LEU A 169 17.48 10.00 -1.85
CA LEU A 169 18.17 10.93 -0.95
C LEU A 169 19.08 11.93 -1.68
N VAL A 170 19.48 11.68 -2.93
CA VAL A 170 20.40 12.55 -3.69
C VAL A 170 19.92 14.01 -3.74
N PRO A 171 18.66 14.33 -4.14
CA PRO A 171 18.21 15.72 -4.18
C PRO A 171 18.15 16.38 -2.80
N ALA A 172 17.82 15.62 -1.76
CA ALA A 172 17.77 16.11 -0.38
C ALA A 172 19.17 16.43 0.17
N ALA A 173 20.14 15.54 -0.07
CA ALA A 173 21.54 15.76 0.30
C ALA A 173 22.14 16.96 -0.45
N PHE A 174 21.84 17.09 -1.74
CA PHE A 174 22.26 18.24 -2.54
C PHE A 174 21.69 19.56 -2.01
N HIS A 175 20.40 19.60 -1.67
CA HIS A 175 19.78 20.78 -1.07
C HIS A 175 20.39 21.10 0.31
N ALA A 176 20.72 20.10 1.12
CA ALA A 176 21.32 20.29 2.43
C ALA A 176 22.79 20.77 2.39
N ALA A 177 23.54 20.38 1.35
CA ALA A 177 24.94 20.76 1.17
C ALA A 177 25.12 22.17 0.55
N MET A 178 24.07 22.74 -0.04
CA MET A 178 24.13 24.06 -0.67
C MET A 178 24.24 25.19 0.38
N PRO A 179 25.13 26.18 0.19
CA PRO A 179 25.24 27.31 1.10
C PRO A 179 23.94 28.12 1.14
N LYS A 180 23.33 28.26 2.32
CA LYS A 180 22.23 29.21 2.52
C LYS A 180 22.83 30.61 2.57
N LEU A 181 22.58 31.43 1.55
CA LEU A 181 22.96 32.84 1.57
C LEU A 181 22.31 33.51 2.78
N LYS A 182 23.12 34.19 3.60
CA LYS A 182 22.63 34.92 4.79
C LYS A 182 21.67 36.03 4.35
N ASP A 183 20.57 36.18 5.10
CA ASP A 183 19.57 37.23 4.91
C ASP A 183 20.23 38.62 4.82
N GLY A 184 20.10 39.30 3.67
CA GLY A 184 20.53 40.70 3.49
C GLY A 184 21.25 41.05 2.20
N ALA A 185 21.63 40.09 1.35
CA ALA A 185 22.24 40.42 0.05
C ALA A 185 21.17 40.70 -1.02
N VAL A 186 20.94 41.97 -1.32
CA VAL A 186 20.09 42.42 -2.45
C VAL A 186 20.86 42.23 -3.76
N PHE A 187 20.77 41.03 -4.33
CA PHE A 187 21.15 40.67 -5.70
C PHE A 187 20.04 39.74 -6.25
N PRO A 188 19.80 39.69 -7.57
CA PRO A 188 18.58 39.10 -8.13
C PRO A 188 18.38 37.67 -7.62
N ASP A 189 17.26 37.44 -6.92
CA ASP A 189 16.93 36.28 -6.08
C ASP A 189 17.58 34.94 -6.51
N PRO A 190 18.77 34.57 -5.99
CA PRO A 190 19.38 33.27 -6.27
C PRO A 190 18.61 32.10 -5.64
N ALA A 191 17.68 32.38 -4.71
CA ALA A 191 16.81 31.38 -4.09
C ALA A 191 15.80 30.77 -5.08
N LEU A 192 15.23 31.58 -5.99
CA LEU A 192 14.29 31.10 -7.00
C LEU A 192 14.94 30.16 -8.02
N ASP A 193 16.20 30.43 -8.37
CA ASP A 193 16.96 29.62 -9.33
C ASP A 193 17.43 28.28 -8.71
N LEU A 194 17.68 28.27 -7.40
CA LEU A 194 18.06 27.06 -6.66
C LEU A 194 16.91 26.06 -6.54
N ASP A 195 15.72 26.52 -6.16
CA ASP A 195 14.54 25.67 -6.02
C ASP A 195 14.14 25.06 -7.37
N TYR A 196 14.25 25.82 -8.46
CA TYR A 196 14.02 25.31 -9.82
C TYR A 196 15.03 24.23 -10.22
N LYS A 197 16.32 24.40 -9.87
CA LYS A 197 17.36 23.41 -10.11
C LYS A 197 17.14 22.13 -9.31
N ILE A 198 16.76 22.24 -8.03
CA ILE A 198 16.45 21.09 -7.17
C ILE A 198 15.22 20.34 -7.70
N LEU A 199 14.20 21.06 -8.17
CA LEU A 199 13.02 20.44 -8.77
C LEU A 199 13.38 19.68 -10.07
N SER A 200 14.21 20.28 -10.92
CA SER A 200 14.69 19.63 -12.16
C SER A 200 15.53 18.39 -11.85
N LEU A 201 16.42 18.46 -10.85
CA LEU A 201 17.19 17.32 -10.36
C LEU A 201 16.28 16.21 -9.83
N SER A 202 15.28 16.56 -9.01
CA SER A 202 14.32 15.60 -8.45
C SER A 202 13.51 14.90 -9.55
N ARG A 203 13.11 15.62 -10.60
CA ARG A 203 12.42 15.04 -11.77
C ARG A 203 13.34 14.09 -12.54
N GLY A 204 14.61 14.45 -12.73
CA GLY A 204 15.61 13.58 -13.37
C GLY A 204 15.81 12.28 -12.59
N VAL A 205 16.00 12.36 -11.27
CA VAL A 205 16.11 11.19 -10.39
C VAL A 205 14.85 10.33 -10.45
N ALA A 206 13.65 10.94 -10.44
CA ALA A 206 12.39 10.19 -10.54
C ALA A 206 12.27 9.40 -11.85
N VAL A 207 12.68 9.98 -12.99
CA VAL A 207 12.70 9.28 -14.29
C VAL A 207 13.69 8.12 -14.28
N ILE A 208 14.90 8.32 -13.75
CA ILE A 208 15.91 7.25 -13.64
C ILE A 208 15.39 6.10 -12.76
N LEU A 209 14.81 6.42 -11.60
CA LEU A 209 14.22 5.41 -10.71
C LEU A 209 13.06 4.66 -11.36
N LEU A 210 12.22 5.33 -12.16
CA LEU A 210 11.15 4.68 -12.92
C LEU A 210 11.70 3.71 -13.96
N VAL A 211 12.77 4.08 -14.69
CA VAL A 211 13.43 3.17 -15.64
C VAL A 211 14.02 1.96 -14.91
N LEU A 212 14.71 2.18 -13.79
CA LEU A 212 15.25 1.08 -12.97
C LEU A 212 14.13 0.16 -12.44
N TYR A 213 12.98 0.72 -12.06
CA TYR A 213 11.83 -0.06 -11.64
C TYR A 213 11.25 -0.91 -12.78
N ILE A 214 11.15 -0.37 -14.00
CA ILE A 214 10.72 -1.15 -15.18
C ILE A 214 11.71 -2.27 -15.48
N LEU A 215 13.01 -2.00 -15.42
CA LEU A 215 14.05 -3.03 -15.59
C LEU A 215 13.97 -4.09 -14.50
N TYR A 216 13.66 -3.70 -13.26
CA TYR A 216 13.40 -4.63 -12.17
C TYR A 216 12.16 -5.49 -12.43
N LEU A 217 11.06 -4.93 -12.93
CA LEU A 217 9.88 -5.72 -13.30
C LEU A 217 10.19 -6.72 -14.42
N VAL A 218 11.01 -6.34 -15.42
CA VAL A 218 11.49 -7.28 -16.44
C VAL A 218 12.39 -8.36 -15.82
N PHE A 219 13.22 -7.98 -14.85
CA PHE A 219 14.06 -8.91 -14.12
C PHE A 219 13.22 -9.97 -13.40
N GLN A 220 12.26 -9.51 -12.59
CA GLN A 220 11.37 -10.32 -11.75
C GLN A 220 10.40 -11.18 -12.59
N LEU A 221 9.71 -10.59 -13.57
CA LEU A 221 8.62 -11.28 -14.29
C LEU A 221 9.08 -12.11 -15.49
N LYS A 222 10.30 -11.88 -16.00
CA LYS A 222 10.79 -12.53 -17.21
C LYS A 222 12.13 -13.24 -17.03
N THR A 223 13.18 -12.52 -16.63
CA THR A 223 14.54 -13.11 -16.70
C THR A 223 14.86 -14.06 -15.56
N HIS A 224 14.39 -13.77 -14.35
CA HIS A 224 14.71 -14.52 -13.12
C HIS A 224 13.45 -15.05 -12.44
N LYS A 225 12.37 -15.21 -13.20
CA LYS A 225 11.04 -15.63 -12.76
C LYS A 225 11.05 -16.86 -11.84
N ALA A 226 11.84 -17.89 -12.17
CA ALA A 226 11.91 -19.12 -11.38
C ALA A 226 12.33 -18.88 -9.91
N LEU A 227 13.27 -17.96 -9.67
CA LEU A 227 13.74 -17.64 -8.31
C LEU A 227 12.65 -16.99 -7.45
N PHE A 228 11.75 -16.24 -8.09
CA PHE A 228 10.67 -15.54 -7.41
C PHE A 228 9.44 -16.42 -7.16
N GLU A 229 9.18 -17.37 -8.05
CA GLU A 229 8.08 -18.35 -7.89
C GLU A 229 8.37 -19.36 -6.79
N GLU A 230 9.61 -19.86 -6.72
CA GLU A 230 10.05 -20.71 -5.61
C GLU A 230 9.81 -20.00 -4.28
N GLN A 231 10.24 -18.74 -4.15
CA GLN A 231 10.03 -17.97 -2.93
C GLN A 231 8.55 -17.76 -2.59
N SER A 232 7.70 -17.38 -3.55
CA SER A 232 6.27 -17.19 -3.25
C SER A 232 5.60 -18.47 -2.77
N SER A 233 5.97 -19.62 -3.36
CA SER A 233 5.44 -20.92 -2.94
C SER A 233 5.93 -21.35 -1.56
N GLU A 234 7.18 -21.04 -1.20
CA GLU A 234 7.72 -21.25 0.14
C GLU A 234 7.00 -20.38 1.18
N ASP A 235 6.78 -19.10 0.87
CA ASP A 235 6.07 -18.16 1.74
C ASP A 235 4.63 -18.64 2.02
N GLU A 236 3.92 -19.09 0.98
CA GLU A 236 2.54 -19.63 1.09
C GLU A 236 2.48 -20.94 1.92
N ALA A 237 3.44 -21.84 1.73
CA ALA A 237 3.55 -23.08 2.51
C ALA A 237 3.86 -22.81 4.00
N ILE A 238 4.66 -21.79 4.30
CA ILE A 238 4.96 -21.39 5.69
C ILE A 238 3.73 -20.75 6.35
N ILE A 239 3.01 -19.88 5.64
CA ILE A 239 1.80 -19.22 6.17
C ILE A 239 0.73 -20.26 6.54
N THR A 240 0.49 -21.21 5.64
CA THR A 240 -0.49 -22.30 5.86
C THR A 240 -0.11 -23.22 7.02
N THR A 241 1.19 -23.38 7.33
CA THR A 241 1.66 -24.25 8.43
C THR A 241 1.75 -23.53 9.78
N SER A 242 1.92 -22.21 9.80
CA SER A 242 2.20 -21.42 11.02
C SER A 242 0.98 -20.76 11.65
N VAL A 243 -0.13 -20.64 10.92
CA VAL A 243 -1.43 -20.18 11.46
C VAL A 243 -2.29 -21.42 11.74
N PRO A 244 -2.66 -21.71 13.00
CA PRO A 244 -3.61 -22.76 13.30
C PRO A 244 -5.00 -22.29 12.85
N VAL A 245 -5.31 -22.50 11.57
CA VAL A 245 -6.68 -22.47 11.09
C VAL A 245 -7.36 -23.67 11.77
N GLY A 246 -8.27 -23.39 12.71
CA GLY A 246 -9.07 -24.43 13.36
C GLY A 246 -9.72 -25.33 12.32
N GLU A 247 -9.91 -26.60 12.69
CA GLU A 247 -10.31 -27.78 11.88
C GLU A 247 -11.62 -27.69 11.06
N ASP A 248 -11.96 -26.54 10.48
CA ASP A 248 -12.79 -26.51 9.29
C ASP A 248 -11.84 -26.46 8.10
N HIS A 249 -11.85 -27.52 7.28
CA HIS A 249 -11.30 -27.47 5.92
C HIS A 249 -11.97 -26.32 5.15
N ALA A 250 -11.45 -25.11 5.31
CA ALA A 250 -11.61 -24.08 4.31
C ALA A 250 -10.78 -24.57 3.12
N GLU A 251 -11.43 -25.30 2.20
CA GLU A 251 -11.05 -25.13 0.80
C GLU A 251 -10.82 -23.63 0.62
N THR A 252 -9.62 -23.22 0.20
CA THR A 252 -9.34 -21.83 -0.16
C THR A 252 -10.36 -21.46 -1.23
N GLU A 253 -11.48 -20.88 -0.81
CA GLU A 253 -12.54 -20.43 -1.70
C GLU A 253 -11.98 -19.22 -2.45
N HIS A 254 -11.25 -19.50 -3.53
CA HIS A 254 -10.75 -18.50 -4.45
C HIS A 254 -11.92 -17.66 -4.94
N LEU A 255 -11.80 -16.35 -4.81
CA LEU A 255 -12.84 -15.44 -5.26
C LEU A 255 -12.88 -15.48 -6.79
N SER A 256 -14.06 -15.73 -7.35
CA SER A 256 -14.27 -15.55 -8.79
C SER A 256 -13.74 -14.18 -9.25
N VAL A 257 -13.15 -14.11 -10.45
CA VAL A 257 -12.62 -12.87 -11.06
C VAL A 257 -13.54 -11.66 -10.91
N ILE A 258 -14.85 -11.85 -11.09
CA ILE A 258 -15.85 -10.77 -10.94
C ILE A 258 -15.98 -10.36 -9.47
N GLY A 259 -15.93 -11.33 -8.56
CA GLY A 259 -15.90 -11.14 -7.12
C GLY A 259 -14.68 -10.33 -6.67
N SER A 260 -13.46 -10.79 -7.01
CA SER A 260 -12.21 -10.10 -6.64
C SER A 260 -12.17 -8.70 -7.22
N LEU A 261 -12.55 -8.51 -8.50
CA LEU A 261 -12.65 -7.18 -9.10
C LEU A 261 -13.67 -6.28 -8.40
N SER A 262 -14.85 -6.81 -8.02
CA SER A 262 -15.87 -6.03 -7.33
C SER A 262 -15.43 -5.57 -5.95
N VAL A 263 -14.77 -6.45 -5.18
CA VAL A 263 -14.19 -6.11 -3.87
C VAL A 263 -13.09 -5.08 -4.02
N LEU A 264 -12.20 -5.26 -5.00
CA LEU A 264 -11.10 -4.33 -5.28
C LEU A 264 -11.62 -2.92 -5.59
N VAL A 265 -12.62 -2.80 -6.45
CA VAL A 265 -13.25 -1.50 -6.79
C VAL A 265 -13.95 -0.90 -5.57
N ALA A 266 -14.73 -1.69 -4.82
CA ALA A 266 -15.45 -1.22 -3.65
C ALA A 266 -14.49 -0.70 -2.56
N ALA A 267 -13.44 -1.47 -2.24
CA ALA A 267 -12.41 -1.07 -1.28
C ALA A 267 -11.66 0.17 -1.75
N THR A 268 -11.29 0.26 -3.04
CA THR A 268 -10.64 1.45 -3.63
C THR A 268 -11.48 2.70 -3.48
N VAL A 269 -12.79 2.62 -3.77
CA VAL A 269 -13.72 3.74 -3.64
C VAL A 269 -13.86 4.16 -2.19
N LEU A 270 -13.97 3.20 -1.27
CA LEU A 270 -14.13 3.46 0.15
C LEU A 270 -12.88 4.11 0.75
N VAL A 271 -11.70 3.56 0.49
CA VAL A 271 -10.40 4.15 0.89
C VAL A 271 -10.29 5.57 0.32
N SER A 272 -10.60 5.75 -0.97
CA SER A 272 -10.57 7.07 -1.61
C SER A 272 -11.49 8.08 -0.92
N PHE A 273 -12.68 7.66 -0.47
CA PHE A 273 -13.62 8.52 0.23
C PHE A 273 -13.13 8.89 1.64
N LEU A 274 -12.67 7.91 2.43
CA LEU A 274 -12.12 8.15 3.77
C LEU A 274 -10.88 9.06 3.71
N CYS A 275 -9.99 8.85 2.73
CA CYS A 275 -8.84 9.70 2.49
C CYS A 275 -9.22 11.14 2.10
N ARG A 276 -10.32 11.35 1.36
CA ARG A 276 -10.83 12.70 1.07
C ARG A 276 -11.32 13.41 2.34
N LEU A 277 -11.96 12.70 3.27
CA LEU A 277 -12.36 13.25 4.57
C LEU A 277 -11.13 13.70 5.37
N LEU A 278 -10.09 12.86 5.43
CA LEU A 278 -8.80 13.20 6.05
C LEU A 278 -8.14 14.43 5.40
N GLY A 279 -8.10 14.50 4.07
CA GLY A 279 -7.52 15.63 3.35
C GLY A 279 -8.30 16.94 3.54
N GLY A 280 -9.63 16.87 3.65
CA GLY A 280 -10.50 17.99 4.03
C GLY A 280 -10.18 18.52 5.42
N LEU A 281 -9.96 17.61 6.37
CA LEU A 281 -9.63 17.91 7.76
C LEU A 281 -8.33 18.71 7.90
N TYR A 282 -7.27 18.27 7.23
CA TYR A 282 -5.96 18.94 7.29
C TYR A 282 -6.05 20.39 6.80
N ARG A 283 -6.86 20.66 5.76
CA ARG A 283 -7.09 22.04 5.29
C ARG A 283 -7.83 22.90 6.30
N ARG A 284 -8.79 22.33 7.04
CA ARG A 284 -9.50 23.04 8.11
C ARG A 284 -8.55 23.33 9.27
N HIS A 285 -7.73 22.37 9.67
CA HIS A 285 -6.72 22.54 10.72
C HIS A 285 -5.68 23.60 10.36
N CYS A 286 -5.09 23.53 9.16
CA CYS A 286 -4.13 24.54 8.68
C CYS A 286 -4.73 25.95 8.60
N ARG A 287 -6.00 26.09 8.22
CA ARG A 287 -6.70 27.38 8.24
C ARG A 287 -6.89 27.91 9.66
N ALA A 288 -7.33 27.05 10.59
CA ALA A 288 -7.50 27.44 11.99
C ALA A 288 -6.18 27.90 12.62
N VAL A 289 -5.08 27.16 12.40
CA VAL A 289 -3.75 27.52 12.90
C VAL A 289 -3.23 28.83 12.26
N ARG A 290 -3.49 29.04 10.97
CA ARG A 290 -3.08 30.28 10.28
C ARG A 290 -3.86 31.50 10.81
N LEU A 291 -5.18 31.36 11.00
CA LEU A 291 -6.03 32.37 11.64
C LEU A 291 -5.57 32.74 13.05
N VAL A 292 -5.19 31.76 13.88
CA VAL A 292 -4.67 32.03 15.23
C VAL A 292 -3.32 32.77 15.18
N LYS A 293 -2.44 32.42 14.23
CA LYS A 293 -1.18 33.15 14.01
C LYS A 293 -1.39 34.58 13.52
N ASP A 294 -2.42 34.82 12.71
CA ASP A 294 -2.76 36.15 12.21
C ASP A 294 -3.40 37.02 13.31
N ILE A 295 -4.22 36.43 14.19
CA ILE A 295 -4.80 37.12 15.36
C ILE A 295 -3.71 37.53 16.37
N HIS A 296 -2.68 36.71 16.57
CA HIS A 296 -1.55 37.04 17.45
C HIS A 296 -0.50 38.00 16.84
N ARG A 297 -0.68 38.41 15.58
CA ARG A 297 0.17 39.40 14.89
C ARG A 297 -0.42 40.81 14.85
N VAL A 298 -1.59 41.03 15.43
CA VAL A 298 -2.23 42.34 15.66
C VAL A 298 -2.02 42.75 17.11
#